data_AF-X1CR43-F1
#
_entry.id   AF-X1CR43-F1
#
_cell.length_a   1.000
_cell.length_b   1.000
_cell.length_c   1.000
_cell.angle_alpha   90.00
_cell.angle_beta   90.00
_cell.angle_gamma   90.00
#
_symmetry.space_group_name_H-M   'P 1'
#
loop_
_entity.id
_entity.type
_entity.pdbx_description
1 polymer ?
#
loop_
_entity_poly.entity_id
_entity_poly.type
_entity_poly.pdbx_seq_one_letter_code
_entity_poly.pdbx_strand_id
1 'polypeptide(L)'
;MNEYTPIRSALFAPGNRPELIDKAVSTAADVVIIDLEDAVPPDKKGEARTNARKKVAHYRERNIIIRVNGINSDLIEADLDAVVIEDLRCLMVPKVENTAGVQKLALILS
;
A
#
# COMPACT_ATOMS: atom_id res chain seq x y z
N MET A 1 -19.95 -9.96 17.47
CA MET A 1 -18.96 -8.94 17.81
C MET A 1 -17.99 -8.89 16.65
N ASN A 2 -17.83 -7.76 15.96
CA ASN A 2 -16.68 -7.62 15.06
C ASN A 2 -15.45 -7.74 15.95
N GLU A 3 -14.68 -8.82 15.79
CA GLU A 3 -13.43 -8.98 16.52
C GLU A 3 -12.46 -7.89 16.06
N TYR A 4 -12.25 -6.90 16.92
CA TYR A 4 -11.18 -5.94 16.74
C TYR A 4 -9.85 -6.68 16.89
N THR A 5 -9.12 -6.83 15.78
CA THR A 5 -7.75 -7.35 15.79
C THR A 5 -6.78 -6.16 15.86
N PRO A 6 -6.05 -5.97 16.96
CA PRO A 6 -5.14 -4.83 17.10
C PRO A 6 -3.95 -4.94 16.12
N ILE A 7 -3.64 -3.86 15.41
CA ILE A 7 -2.39 -3.73 14.65
C ILE A 7 -1.33 -3.15 15.60
N ARG A 8 -0.54 -4.01 16.24
CA ARG A 8 0.51 -3.62 17.21
C ARG A 8 1.84 -3.39 16.51
N SER A 9 2.03 -4.05 15.37
CA SER A 9 3.25 -4.00 14.56
C SER A 9 2.92 -3.81 13.08
N ALA A 10 3.51 -2.78 12.49
CA ALA A 10 3.38 -2.46 11.07
C ALA A 10 4.78 -2.38 10.45
N LEU A 11 5.12 -3.38 9.63
CA LEU A 11 6.46 -3.49 9.05
C LEU A 11 6.46 -2.93 7.63
N PHE A 12 7.25 -1.88 7.40
CA PHE A 12 7.42 -1.28 6.09
C PHE A 12 8.43 -2.06 5.23
N ALA A 13 8.10 -2.25 3.95
CA ALA A 13 9.00 -2.76 2.93
C ALA A 13 8.86 -1.93 1.63
N PRO A 14 9.97 -1.48 1.02
CA PRO A 14 9.90 -0.70 -0.21
C PRO A 14 9.41 -1.54 -1.40
N GLY A 15 8.46 -1.01 -2.16
CA GLY A 15 7.81 -1.71 -3.27
C GLY A 15 8.76 -2.18 -4.37
N ASN A 16 9.89 -1.50 -4.57
CA ASN A 16 10.92 -1.86 -5.54
C ASN A 16 11.90 -2.94 -5.04
N ARG A 17 11.69 -3.52 -3.84
CA ARG A 17 12.54 -4.57 -3.26
C ARG A 17 11.68 -5.80 -2.93
N PRO A 18 11.25 -6.59 -3.92
CA PRO A 18 10.31 -7.69 -3.72
C PRO A 18 10.82 -8.73 -2.72
N GLU A 19 12.13 -8.93 -2.62
CA GLU A 19 12.75 -9.83 -1.65
C GLU A 19 12.63 -9.36 -0.19
N LEU A 20 12.54 -8.03 0.04
CA LEU A 20 12.29 -7.48 1.36
C LEU A 20 10.81 -7.59 1.74
N ILE A 21 9.91 -7.48 0.76
CA ILE A 21 8.48 -7.73 0.97
C ILE A 21 8.28 -9.19 1.38
N ASP A 22 8.93 -10.14 0.70
CA ASP A 22 8.82 -11.57 1.03
C ASP A 22 9.32 -11.87 2.44
N LYS A 23 10.45 -11.26 2.83
CA LYS A 23 10.95 -11.36 4.20
C LYS A 23 9.97 -10.76 5.19
N ALA A 24 9.43 -9.56 4.94
CA ALA A 24 8.47 -8.91 5.82
C ALA A 24 7.20 -9.76 6.02
N VAL A 25 6.67 -10.33 4.94
CA VAL A 25 5.50 -11.22 4.96
C VAL A 25 5.73 -12.47 5.80
N SER A 26 6.95 -13.02 5.79
CA SER A 26 7.33 -14.20 6.58
C SER A 26 7.47 -13.93 8.09
N THR A 27 7.44 -12.67 8.53
CA THR A 27 7.49 -12.31 9.95
C THR A 27 6.14 -12.42 10.64
N ALA A 28 6.16 -12.36 11.97
CA ALA A 28 4.96 -12.27 12.81
C ALA A 28 4.34 -10.86 12.89
N ALA A 29 4.77 -9.91 12.04
CA ALA A 29 4.17 -8.57 12.00
C ALA A 29 2.67 -8.66 11.71
N ASP A 30 1.88 -7.85 12.42
CA ASP A 30 0.42 -7.85 12.29
C ASP A 30 0.01 -7.39 10.88
N VAL A 31 0.72 -6.38 10.34
CA VAL A 31 0.58 -5.93 8.95
C VAL A 31 1.94 -5.70 8.29
N VAL A 32 1.99 -5.90 6.97
CA VAL A 32 3.11 -5.49 6.12
C VAL A 32 2.64 -4.31 5.26
N ILE A 33 3.36 -3.20 5.35
CA ILE A 33 3.10 -2.01 4.53
C ILE A 33 4.08 -2.03 3.36
N ILE A 34 3.58 -2.25 2.16
CA ILE A 34 4.36 -2.06 0.94
C ILE A 34 4.35 -0.57 0.61
N ASP A 35 5.52 0.05 0.65
CA ASP A 35 5.68 1.47 0.42
C ASP A 35 5.93 1.77 -1.05
N LEU A 36 5.09 2.62 -1.64
CA LEU A 36 5.28 3.18 -2.97
C LEU A 36 5.79 4.63 -2.92
N GLU A 37 5.88 5.23 -1.73
CA GLU A 37 6.20 6.64 -1.52
C GLU A 37 7.70 6.84 -1.25
N ASP A 38 8.07 7.34 -0.07
CA ASP A 38 9.39 7.92 0.18
C ASP A 38 10.54 6.88 0.16
N ALA A 39 10.25 5.59 0.38
CA ALA A 39 11.25 4.52 0.29
C ALA A 39 11.53 4.05 -1.15
N VAL A 40 10.86 4.60 -2.16
CA VAL A 40 10.98 4.20 -3.56
C VAL A 40 11.52 5.35 -4.42
N PRO A 41 12.67 5.18 -5.09
CA PRO A 41 13.18 6.17 -6.05
C PRO A 41 12.20 6.46 -7.19
N PRO A 42 12.16 7.70 -7.75
CA PRO A 42 11.22 8.08 -8.80
C PRO A 42 11.22 7.16 -10.04
N ASP A 43 12.39 6.74 -10.50
CA ASP A 43 12.58 5.84 -11.65
C ASP A 43 12.11 4.40 -11.37
N LYS A 44 11.84 4.08 -10.11
CA LYS A 44 11.41 2.75 -9.65
C LYS A 44 9.93 2.67 -9.29
N LYS A 45 9.17 3.76 -9.39
CA LYS A 45 7.73 3.79 -9.04
C LYS A 45 6.90 2.78 -9.84
N GLY A 46 7.16 2.66 -11.15
CA GLY A 46 6.45 1.70 -12.01
C GLY A 46 6.73 0.24 -11.65
N GLU A 47 8.00 -0.08 -11.36
CA GLU A 47 8.42 -1.40 -10.88
C GLU A 47 7.78 -1.71 -9.52
N ALA A 48 7.80 -0.75 -8.60
CA ALA A 48 7.23 -0.88 -7.27
C ALA A 48 5.72 -1.18 -7.28
N ARG A 49 4.95 -0.46 -8.10
CA ARG A 49 3.52 -0.74 -8.33
C ARG A 49 3.27 -2.15 -8.82
N THR A 50 4.05 -2.60 -9.80
CA THR A 50 3.94 -3.95 -10.36
C THR A 50 4.22 -5.01 -9.30
N ASN A 51 5.25 -4.83 -8.49
CA ASN A 51 5.58 -5.74 -7.40
C ASN A 51 4.50 -5.75 -6.33
N ALA A 52 4.02 -4.57 -5.89
CA ALA A 52 2.98 -4.45 -4.88
C ALA A 52 1.71 -5.21 -5.28
N ARG A 53 1.22 -5.02 -6.51
CA ARG A 53 0.08 -5.76 -7.07
C ARG A 53 0.29 -7.28 -7.00
N LYS A 54 1.46 -7.76 -7.45
CA LYS A 54 1.79 -9.19 -7.42
C LYS A 54 1.82 -9.75 -6.01
N LYS A 55 2.37 -9.00 -5.04
CA LYS A 55 2.49 -9.45 -3.65
C LYS A 55 1.15 -9.49 -2.93
N VAL A 56 0.27 -8.51 -3.17
CA VAL A 56 -1.13 -8.56 -2.69
C VAL A 56 -1.84 -9.80 -3.23
N ALA A 57 -1.78 -10.03 -4.55
CA ALA A 57 -2.44 -11.18 -5.17
C ALA A 57 -1.86 -12.54 -4.75
N HIS A 58 -0.57 -12.59 -4.39
CA HIS A 58 0.11 -13.81 -3.97
C HIS A 58 -0.11 -14.15 -2.49
N TYR A 59 -0.13 -13.15 -1.61
CA TYR A 59 -0.25 -13.32 -0.15
C TYR A 59 -1.62 -12.89 0.38
N ARG A 60 -2.70 -13.42 -0.22
CA ARG A 60 -4.09 -13.04 0.07
C ARG A 60 -4.52 -13.20 1.54
N GLU A 61 -3.90 -14.15 2.24
CA GLU A 61 -4.15 -14.42 3.66
C GLU A 61 -3.39 -13.50 4.62
N ARG A 62 -2.47 -12.67 4.12
CA ARG A 62 -1.71 -11.73 4.94
C ARG A 62 -2.31 -10.34 4.86
N ASN A 63 -2.27 -9.62 5.97
CA ASN A 63 -2.72 -8.23 6.02
C ASN A 63 -1.66 -7.34 5.36
N ILE A 64 -1.77 -7.19 4.05
CA ILE A 64 -0.94 -6.26 3.28
C ILE A 64 -1.69 -4.94 3.15
N ILE A 65 -1.00 -3.88 3.54
CA ILE A 65 -1.40 -2.49 3.33
C ILE A 65 -0.47 -1.92 2.25
N ILE A 66 -0.99 -1.07 1.38
CA ILE A 66 -0.15 -0.34 0.42
C ILE A 66 -0.16 1.14 0.79
N ARG A 67 1.03 1.70 1.04
CA ARG A 67 1.21 3.15 1.15
C ARG A 67 1.45 3.72 -0.25
N VAL A 68 0.46 4.43 -0.77
CA VAL A 68 0.53 5.10 -2.08
C VAL A 68 1.27 6.42 -1.98
N ASN A 69 1.60 7.04 -3.11
CA ASN A 69 2.10 8.41 -3.14
C ASN A 69 1.00 9.41 -2.72
N GLY A 70 1.41 10.59 -2.26
CA GLY A 70 0.48 11.61 -1.75
C GLY A 70 -0.56 12.04 -2.79
N ILE A 71 -1.74 12.43 -2.32
CA ILE A 71 -2.91 12.74 -3.17
C ILE A 71 -2.71 13.91 -4.14
N ASN A 72 -1.78 14.80 -3.82
CA ASN A 72 -1.41 15.95 -4.64
C ASN A 72 -0.24 15.63 -5.59
N SER A 73 0.27 14.40 -5.58
CA SER A 73 1.29 13.96 -6.53
C SER A 73 0.66 13.52 -7.85
N ASP A 74 1.42 13.66 -8.93
CA ASP A 74 1.03 13.15 -10.26
C ASP A 74 1.05 11.60 -10.35
N LEU A 75 1.35 10.92 -9.24
CA LEU A 75 1.53 9.47 -9.18
C LEU A 75 0.31 8.74 -8.59
N ILE A 76 -0.58 9.46 -7.89
CA ILE A 76 -1.67 8.83 -7.12
C ILE A 76 -2.59 7.97 -8.01
N GLU A 77 -3.00 8.47 -9.17
CA GLU A 77 -3.90 7.74 -10.08
C GLU A 77 -3.26 6.42 -10.54
N ALA A 78 -2.00 6.49 -10.96
CA ALA A 78 -1.25 5.32 -11.41
C ALA A 78 -0.98 4.31 -10.29
N ASP A 79 -0.87 4.76 -9.04
CA ASP A 79 -0.79 3.90 -7.86
C ASP A 79 -2.12 3.19 -7.60
N LEU A 80 -3.23 3.94 -7.56
CA LEU A 80 -4.56 3.40 -7.31
C LEU A 80 -4.97 2.37 -8.37
N ASP A 81 -4.80 2.70 -9.66
CA ASP A 81 -5.07 1.79 -10.78
C ASP A 81 -4.30 0.45 -10.66
N ALA A 82 -3.05 0.54 -10.19
CA ALA A 82 -2.20 -0.64 -10.10
C ALA A 82 -2.58 -1.54 -8.91
N VAL A 83 -2.98 -0.96 -7.78
CA VAL A 83 -2.99 -1.67 -6.50
C VAL A 83 -4.37 -1.92 -5.91
N VAL A 84 -5.40 -1.19 -6.35
CA VAL A 84 -6.79 -1.44 -5.95
C VAL A 84 -7.31 -2.68 -6.67
N ILE A 85 -7.20 -3.81 -5.98
CA ILE A 85 -7.62 -5.13 -6.46
C ILE A 85 -8.40 -5.86 -5.35
N GLU A 86 -9.11 -6.92 -5.70
CA GLU A 86 -10.02 -7.68 -4.81
C GLU A 86 -9.41 -8.07 -3.45
N ASP A 87 -8.12 -8.40 -3.41
CA ASP A 87 -7.42 -8.86 -2.21
C ASP A 87 -6.74 -7.74 -1.38
N LEU A 88 -6.82 -6.48 -1.81
CA LEU A 88 -6.20 -5.38 -1.06
C LEU A 88 -6.97 -5.10 0.23
N ARG A 89 -6.30 -5.25 1.39
CA ARG A 89 -6.93 -5.01 2.69
C ARG A 89 -7.08 -3.54 3.04
N CYS A 90 -6.10 -2.72 2.70
CA CYS A 90 -6.08 -1.31 3.08
C CYS A 90 -5.16 -0.49 2.18
N LEU A 91 -5.61 0.72 1.85
CA LEU A 91 -4.78 1.79 1.32
C LEU A 91 -4.37 2.74 2.46
N MET A 92 -3.07 2.97 2.59
CA MET A 92 -2.52 4.02 3.44
C MET A 92 -2.21 5.24 2.56
N VAL A 93 -2.85 6.36 2.85
CA VAL A 93 -2.68 7.60 2.10
C VAL A 93 -1.83 8.56 2.95
N PRO A 94 -0.62 8.92 2.49
CA PRO A 94 0.23 9.85 3.22
C PRO A 94 -0.21 11.30 3.00
N LYS A 95 0.25 12.18 3.90
CA LYS A 95 0.18 13.65 3.72
C LYS A 95 -1.25 14.17 3.46
N VAL A 96 -2.25 13.58 4.12
CA VAL A 96 -3.63 14.07 4.10
C VAL A 96 -3.76 15.25 5.07
N GLU A 97 -3.97 16.45 4.54
CA GLU A 97 -4.00 17.69 5.35
C GLU A 97 -5.42 18.22 5.59
N ASN A 98 -6.39 17.78 4.80
CA ASN A 98 -7.77 18.27 4.86
C ASN A 98 -8.78 17.23 4.33
N THR A 99 -10.06 17.51 4.57
CA THR A 99 -11.18 16.66 4.16
C THR A 99 -11.37 16.60 2.65
N ALA A 100 -11.03 17.68 1.92
CA ALA A 100 -11.13 17.71 0.46
C ALA A 100 -10.24 16.66 -0.19
N GLY A 101 -9.06 16.39 0.38
CA GLY A 101 -8.21 15.29 -0.06
C GLY A 101 -8.91 13.94 0.07
N VAL A 102 -9.49 13.65 1.24
CA VAL A 102 -10.24 12.39 1.46
C VAL A 102 -11.40 12.24 0.47
N GLN A 103 -12.13 13.32 0.20
CA GLN A 103 -13.24 13.34 -0.76
C GLN A 103 -12.78 13.05 -2.19
N LYS A 104 -11.67 13.64 -2.64
CA LYS A 104 -11.08 13.37 -3.96
C LYS A 104 -10.74 11.89 -4.11
N LEU A 105 -10.15 11.26 -3.09
CA LEU A 105 -9.87 9.81 -3.12
C LEU A 105 -11.13 8.96 -3.17
N ALA A 106 -12.16 9.31 -2.39
CA ALA A 106 -13.43 8.59 -2.43
C ALA A 106 -14.05 8.60 -3.83
N LEU A 107 -13.95 9.72 -4.56
CA LEU A 107 -14.43 9.83 -5.93
C LEU A 107 -13.63 8.99 -6.93
N ILE A 108 -12.31 8.90 -6.78
CA ILE A 108 -11.46 8.06 -7.64
C ILE A 108 -11.73 6.57 -7.42
N LEU A 109 -12.07 6.19 -6.18
CA LEU A 109 -12.31 4.79 -5.78
C LEU A 109 -13.77 4.32 -5.93
N SER A 110 -14.68 5.20 -6.37
CA SER A 110 -16.10 4.88 -6.59
C SER A 110 -16.34 4.27 -7.96
#